data_AF-A0A7Z9DZ94-F1
#
_entry.id   AF-A0A7Z9DZ94-F1
#
_cell.length_a   1.000
_cell.length_b   1.000
_cell.length_c   1.000
_cell.angle_alpha   90.00
_cell.angle_beta   90.00
_cell.angle_gamma   90.00
#
_symmetry.space_group_name_H-M   'P 1'
#
loop_
_entity.id
_entity.type
_entity.pdbx_description
1 polymer ?
#
loop_
_entity_poly.entity_id
_entity_poly.type
_entity_poly.pdbx_seq_one_letter_code
_entity_poly.pdbx_strand_id
1 'polypeptide(L)' 'MKNREFYVVIKRDEDGIYIGEVPQLKACYSQGETIDELIQNIREVIEMCLEELEEESITEFIGVLP' A
#
# COMPACT_ATOMS: atom_id res chain seq x y z
N MET A 1 -17.44 -11.14 -1.21
CA MET A 1 -16.18 -10.44 -0.88
C MET A 1 -15.34 -11.40 -0.05
N LYS A 2 -14.12 -11.75 -0.50
CA LYS A 2 -13.20 -12.55 0.32
C LYS A 2 -12.73 -11.66 1.47
N ASN A 3 -12.95 -12.06 2.73
CA ASN A 3 -12.31 -11.41 3.87
C ASN A 3 -10.80 -11.66 3.75
N ARG A 4 -10.03 -10.61 3.41
CA ARG A 4 -8.57 -10.64 3.37
C ARG A 4 -8.06 -9.87 4.58
N GLU A 5 -7.14 -10.47 5.31
CA GLU A 5 -6.44 -9.82 6.42
C GLU A 5 -5.07 -9.36 5.95
N PHE A 6 -4.77 -8.08 6.21
CA PHE A 6 -3.49 -7.46 5.88
C PHE A 6 -2.80 -7.02 7.17
N TYR A 7 -1.52 -7.33 7.26
CA TYR A 7 -0.65 -6.82 8.29
C TYR A 7 -0.10 -5.47 7.84
N VAL A 8 -0.18 -4.48 8.73
CA VAL A 8 0.35 -3.14 8.50
C VAL A 8 1.52 -2.93 9.45
N VAL A 9 2.69 -2.64 8.88
CA VAL A 9 3.86 -2.21 9.66
C VAL A 9 3.78 -0.70 9.80
N ILE A 10 3.66 -0.22 11.04
CA ILE A 10 3.55 1.21 11.35
C ILE A 10 4.89 1.70 11.89
N LYS A 11 5.39 2.78 11.30
CA LYS A 11 6.56 3.53 11.73
C LYS A 11 6.13 4.96 12.03
N ARG A 12 6.90 5.67 12.83
CA ARG A 12 6.73 7.10 13.07
C ARG A 12 8.04 7.80 12.73
N ASP A 13 7.96 8.86 11.95
CA ASP A 13 9.14 9.65 11.58
C ASP A 13 9.49 10.72 12.63
N GLU A 14 10.46 11.58 12.30
CA GLU A 14 10.97 12.63 13.17
C GLU A 14 9.98 13.78 13.40
N ASP A 15 9.08 14.03 12.43
CA ASP A 15 8.03 15.05 12.52
C ASP A 15 6.77 14.52 13.23
N GLY A 16 6.77 13.23 13.56
CA GLY A 16 5.70 12.57 14.29
C GLY A 16 4.57 12.07 13.40
N ILE A 17 4.76 12.03 12.08
CA ILE A 17 3.84 11.45 11.10
C ILE A 17 3.94 9.93 11.16
N TYR A 18 2.79 9.26 11.05
CA TYR A 18 2.71 7.81 10.99
C TYR A 18 2.82 7.35 9.54
N ILE A 19 3.68 6.37 9.29
CA ILE A 19 3.91 5.76 7.99
C ILE A 19 3.51 4.29 8.10
N GLY A 20 2.61 3.84 7.24
CA GLY A 20 2.15 2.46 7.14
C GLY A 20 2.66 1.81 5.87
N GLU A 21 3.09 0.56 6.00
CA GLU A 21 3.48 -0.32 4.89
C GLU A 21 2.69 -1.62 4.99
N VAL A 22 2.20 -2.14 3.86
CA VAL A 22 1.53 -3.44 3.79
C VAL A 22 2.46 -4.43 3.08
N PRO A 23 3.25 -5.26 3.79
CA PRO A 23 4.28 -6.09 3.16
C PRO A 23 3.75 -7.12 2.16
N GLN A 24 2.46 -7.45 2.27
CA GLN A 24 1.78 -8.40 1.38
C GLN A 24 1.43 -7.79 0.01
N LEU A 25 1.48 -6.46 -0.13
CA LEU A 25 1.17 -5.74 -1.36
C LEU A 25 2.40 -4.96 -1.82
N LYS A 26 2.82 -5.18 -3.08
CA LYS A 26 3.97 -4.45 -3.63
C LYS A 26 3.69 -2.96 -3.65
N ALA A 27 4.66 -2.19 -3.16
CA ALA A 27 4.62 -0.72 -3.18
C ALA A 27 3.41 -0.08 -2.46
N CYS A 28 2.74 -0.80 -1.55
CA CYS A 28 1.61 -0.27 -0.79
C CYS A 28 2.09 0.44 0.48
N TYR A 29 2.17 1.76 0.38
CA TYR A 29 2.54 2.65 1.48
C TYR A 29 1.50 3.76 1.63
N SER A 30 1.29 4.22 2.85
CA SER A 30 0.52 5.42 3.12
C SER A 30 0.99 6.09 4.40
N GLN A 31 0.48 7.29 4.67
CA GLN A 31 0.85 8.08 5.84
C GLN A 31 -0.38 8.78 6.45
N GLY A 32 -0.27 9.22 7.70
CA GLY A 32 -1.28 10.03 8.38
C GLY A 32 -0.72 10.74 9.62
N GLU A 33 -1.35 11.84 10.00
CA GLU A 33 -0.99 12.59 11.23
C GLU A 33 -1.43 11.82 12.48
N THR A 34 -2.43 10.95 12.35
CA THR A 34 -2.94 10.06 13.39
C THR A 34 -2.97 8.60 12.93
N ILE A 35 -3.04 7.67 13.88
CA ILE A 35 -3.20 6.24 13.58
C ILE A 35 -4.52 5.97 12.82
N ASP A 36 -5.60 6.64 13.20
CA ASP A 36 -6.91 6.46 12.54
C ASP A 36 -6.88 6.94 11.09
N GLU A 37 -6.26 8.10 10.83
CA GLU A 37 -6.05 8.61 9.48
C GLU A 37 -5.17 7.67 8.65
N LEU A 38 -4.06 7.19 9.22
CA LEU A 38 -3.20 6.22 8.55
C LEU A 38 -3.99 4.96 8.16
N ILE A 39 -4.81 4.43 9.07
CA ILE A 39 -5.63 3.23 8.81
C ILE A 39 -6.63 3.49 7.69
N GLN A 40 -7.29 4.65 7.68
CA GLN A 40 -8.20 5.03 6.59
C GLN A 40 -7.47 5.08 5.25
N ASN A 41 -6.34 5.78 5.19
CA ASN A 41 -5.57 5.93 3.96
C ASN A 41 -4.99 4.59 3.48
N ILE A 42 -4.56 3.70 4.38
CA ILE A 42 -4.09 2.35 4.02
C ILE A 42 -5.21 1.51 3.41
N ARG A 43 -6.45 1.61 3.92
CA ARG A 43 -7.58 0.86 3.36
C ARG A 43 -7.88 1.28 1.93
N GLU A 44 -7.86 2.57 1.65
CA GLU A 44 -8.08 3.11 0.30
C GLU A 44 -7.01 2.61 -0.68
N VAL A 45 -5.74 2.65 -0.29
CA VAL A 45 -4.64 2.14 -1.14
C VAL A 45 -4.73 0.62 -1.34
N ILE A 46 -5.11 -0.15 -0.32
CA ILE A 46 -5.36 -1.60 -0.45
C ILE A 46 -6.46 -1.86 -1.47
N GLU A 47 -7.57 -1.13 -1.41
CA GLU A 47 -8.69 -1.27 -2.35
C GLU A 47 -8.22 -1.00 -3.78
N MET A 48 -7.51 0.10 -4.01
CA MET A 48 -6.92 0.41 -5.32
C MET A 48 -5.97 -0.69 -5.83
N CYS A 49 -5.06 -1.19 -4.98
CA CYS A 49 -4.13 -2.26 -5.38
C CYS A 49 -4.86 -3.57 -5.72
N LEU A 50 -5.98 -3.86 -5.06
CA LEU A 50 -6.77 -5.05 -5.34
C LEU A 50 -7.56 -4.93 -6.64
N GLU A 51 -8.04 -3.73 -6.98
CA GLU A 51 -8.66 -3.43 -8.27
C GLU A 51 -7.66 -3.61 -9.42
N GLU A 52 -6.44 -3.09 -9.28
CA GLU A 52 -5.36 -3.27 -10.28
C GLU A 52 -4.93 -4.73 -10.45
N LEU A 53 -4.98 -5.56 -9.40
CA LEU A 53 -4.64 -6.98 -9.51
C LEU A 53 -5.70 -7.79 -10.27
N GLU A 54 -6.96 -7.33 -10.28
CA GLU A 54 -8.02 -7.95 -11.10
C GLU A 54 -7.90 -7.52 -12.57
N GLU A 55 -7.33 -6.34 -12.83
CA GLU A 55 -6.90 -5.89 -14.15
C GLU A 55 -5.47 -6.33 -14.45
N GLU A 56 -5.24 -7.63 -14.69
CA GLU A 56 -3.91 -8.16 -15.08
C GLU A 56 -3.29 -7.34 -16.24
N SER A 57 -2.42 -6.39 -15.91
CA SER A 57 -1.63 -5.67 -16.90
C SER A 57 -0.49 -6.57 -17.37
N ILE A 58 -0.66 -7.12 -18.57
CA ILE A 58 0.39 -7.82 -19.31
C ILE A 58 1.48 -6.81 -19.67
N THR A 59 2.42 -6.61 -18.75
CA THR A 59 3.64 -5.83 -19.00
C THR A 59 4.75 -6.76 -19.45
N GLU A 60 5.22 -6.56 -20.67
CA GLU A 60 6.40 -7.23 -21.22
C GLU A 60 7.65 -6.42 -20.88
N PHE A 61 8.65 -7.07 -20.30
CA PHE A 61 9.94 -6.43 -20.03
C PHE A 61 10.74 -6.27 -21.35
N ILE A 62 11.06 -5.03 -21.72
CA ILE A 62 11.75 -4.70 -23.00
C ILE A 62 13.26 -4.48 -22.84
N GLY A 63 13.77 -4.14 -21.63
CA GLY A 63 15.20 -3.95 -21.36
C GLY A 63 15.50 -2.80 -20.41
N VAL A 64 16.79 -2.61 -20.07
CA VAL A 64 17.31 -1.47 -19.30
C VAL A 64 18.36 -0.75 -20.16
N LEU A 65 18.24 0.57 -20.31
CA LEU A 65 19.20 1.39 -21.06
C LEU A 65 20.20 2.06 -20.09
N PRO A 66 21.47 2.22 -20.50
CA PRO A 66 22.52 2.87 -19.69
C PRO A 66 22.36 4.39 -19.59
#